data_AF-A0A7C2IT07-F1
#
_entry.id   AF-A0A7C2IT07-F1
#
_cell.length_a   1.000
_cell.length_b   1.000
_cell.length_c   1.000
_cell.angle_alpha   90.00
_cell.angle_beta   90.00
_cell.angle_gamma   90.00
#
_symmetry.space_group_name_H-M   'P 1'
#
loop_
_entity.id
_entity.type
_entity.pdbx_description
1 polymer ?
#
loop_
_entity_poly.entity_id
_entity_poly.type
_entity_poly.pdbx_seq_one_letter_code
_entity_poly.pdbx_strand_id
1 'polypeptide(L)'
;MGNRRPHPQPARGAGRARRRPAGGDTLEIYGSYFRALNARDAAGDIAYPEILRRFLLLRFEQVEGKRAVLEALRGRRSVSELLVAEGLKGGVVLEEILAMAKKKKVPVTFLPRREMDRLAQSENHQGVIIRVEPYRYAGIKQVLREL
;
A
#
# COMPACT_ATOMS: atom_id res chain seq x y z
N MET A 1 -41.73 -5.51 30.55
CA MET A 1 -41.78 -6.91 30.05
C MET A 1 -42.43 -6.88 28.68
N GLY A 2 -41.89 -7.32 27.56
CA GLY A 2 -40.59 -7.86 27.18
C GLY A 2 -40.61 -7.90 25.65
N ASN A 3 -39.53 -7.40 25.03
CA ASN A 3 -39.32 -7.45 23.59
C ASN A 3 -39.20 -8.91 23.15
N ARG A 4 -39.96 -9.35 22.13
CA ARG A 4 -39.62 -10.53 21.33
C ARG A 4 -39.94 -10.28 19.85
N ARG A 5 -38.89 -9.96 19.10
CA ARG A 5 -38.91 -10.03 17.63
C ARG A 5 -38.96 -11.52 17.23
N PRO A 6 -39.71 -11.91 16.19
CA PRO A 6 -39.60 -13.25 15.64
C PRO A 6 -38.29 -13.40 14.84
N HIS A 7 -37.62 -14.52 15.04
CA HIS A 7 -36.49 -15.00 14.25
C HIS A 7 -36.98 -15.51 12.88
N PRO A 8 -36.37 -15.11 11.76
CA PRO A 8 -36.41 -15.91 10.54
C PRO A 8 -35.26 -16.94 10.54
N GLN A 9 -35.61 -18.19 10.26
CA GLN A 9 -34.71 -19.34 10.09
C GLN A 9 -33.97 -19.28 8.74
N PRO A 10 -32.80 -19.95 8.61
CA PRO A 10 -32.02 -19.95 7.37
C PRO A 10 -32.56 -20.98 6.37
N ALA A 11 -32.71 -20.57 5.11
CA ALA A 11 -33.00 -21.49 4.01
C ALA A 11 -31.76 -22.34 3.68
N ARG A 12 -31.94 -23.66 3.57
CA ARG A 12 -30.92 -24.66 3.22
C ARG A 12 -30.96 -25.02 1.73
N GLY A 13 -29.77 -25.04 1.11
CA GLY A 13 -29.35 -25.89 -0.01
C GLY A 13 -29.59 -25.34 -1.42
N ALA A 14 -28.82 -25.67 -2.46
CA ALA A 14 -27.51 -26.31 -2.61
C ALA A 14 -27.10 -26.11 -4.09
N GLY A 15 -25.84 -25.76 -4.37
CA GLY A 15 -25.37 -25.59 -5.75
C GLY A 15 -23.90 -25.18 -5.82
N ARG A 16 -23.01 -26.17 -5.69
CA ARG A 16 -21.55 -26.01 -5.74
C ARG A 16 -21.08 -25.36 -7.04
N ALA A 17 -20.52 -24.16 -6.94
CA ALA A 17 -19.40 -23.75 -7.76
C ALA A 17 -18.24 -23.41 -6.80
N ARG A 18 -17.31 -24.35 -6.65
CA ARG A 18 -16.03 -24.11 -5.97
C ARG A 18 -15.24 -23.10 -6.80
N ARG A 19 -15.48 -21.80 -6.62
CA ARG A 19 -14.46 -20.80 -6.95
C ARG A 19 -13.59 -20.65 -5.72
N ARG A 20 -12.38 -21.22 -5.79
CA ARG A 20 -11.26 -20.77 -4.95
C ARG A 20 -11.15 -19.25 -5.13
N PRO A 21 -11.23 -18.42 -4.08
CA PRO A 21 -10.70 -17.09 -4.19
C PRO A 21 -9.18 -17.22 -4.19
N ALA A 22 -8.58 -16.92 -5.34
CA ALA A 22 -7.16 -16.65 -5.42
C ALA A 22 -6.92 -15.29 -4.73
N GLY A 23 -6.20 -15.29 -3.61
CA GLY A 23 -5.46 -14.11 -3.16
C GLY A 23 -6.20 -13.03 -2.35
N GLY A 24 -7.22 -13.37 -1.55
CA GLY A 24 -7.40 -12.65 -0.27
C GLY A 24 -6.22 -13.07 0.63
N ASP A 25 -5.53 -12.25 1.40
CA ASP A 25 -6.07 -11.52 2.54
C ASP A 25 -5.15 -10.35 2.95
N THR A 26 -4.17 -9.96 2.12
CA THR A 26 -3.17 -8.95 2.52
C THR A 26 -3.73 -7.52 2.52
N LEU A 27 -4.54 -7.17 1.52
CA LEU A 27 -5.06 -5.80 1.35
C LEU A 27 -6.18 -5.47 2.37
N GLU A 28 -6.92 -6.46 2.85
CA GLU A 28 -7.92 -6.27 3.91
C GLU A 28 -7.26 -6.01 5.27
N ILE A 29 -6.13 -6.67 5.54
CA ILE A 29 -5.31 -6.42 6.72
C ILE A 29 -4.77 -4.98 6.67
N TYR A 30 -4.14 -4.57 5.56
CA TYR A 30 -3.64 -3.20 5.42
C TYR A 30 -4.76 -2.14 5.47
N GLY A 31 -5.91 -2.38 4.83
CA GLY A 31 -7.03 -1.44 4.83
C GLY A 31 -7.76 -1.31 6.18
N SER A 32 -7.83 -2.39 6.96
CA SER A 32 -8.36 -2.36 8.34
C SER A 32 -7.36 -1.73 9.32
N TYR A 33 -6.06 -2.01 9.17
CA TYR A 33 -5.00 -1.31 9.91
C TYR A 33 -4.96 0.18 9.56
N PHE A 34 -5.09 0.56 8.30
CA PHE A 34 -5.18 1.97 7.89
C PHE A 34 -6.38 2.66 8.55
N ARG A 35 -7.52 1.97 8.67
CA ARG A 35 -8.70 2.47 9.38
C ARG A 35 -8.45 2.65 10.89
N ALA A 36 -7.69 1.75 11.52
CA ALA A 36 -7.27 1.86 12.93
C ALA A 36 -6.18 2.92 13.16
N LEU A 37 -5.29 3.13 12.19
CA LEU A 37 -4.26 4.19 12.17
C LEU A 37 -4.88 5.59 12.03
N ASN A 38 -6.08 5.69 11.46
CA ASN A 38 -6.88 6.93 11.48
C ASN A 38 -7.49 7.23 12.87
N ALA A 39 -7.27 6.39 13.88
CA ALA A 39 -7.45 6.78 15.27
C ALA A 39 -6.33 7.78 15.61
N ARG A 40 -6.66 9.06 15.38
CA ARG A 40 -5.77 10.19 15.60
C ARG A 40 -5.25 10.18 17.03
N ASP A 41 -3.95 10.41 17.20
CA ASP A 41 -3.41 10.74 18.51
C ASP A 41 -3.98 12.09 19.00
N ALA A 42 -3.68 12.47 20.25
CA ALA A 42 -4.17 13.73 20.83
C ALA A 42 -3.74 14.99 20.05
N ALA A 43 -2.73 14.87 19.16
CA ALA A 43 -2.26 15.93 18.28
C ALA A 43 -2.95 15.92 16.89
N GLY A 44 -3.80 14.93 16.61
CA GLY A 44 -4.50 14.81 15.33
C GLY A 44 -3.76 13.98 14.28
N ASP A 45 -2.62 13.38 14.62
CA ASP A 45 -1.73 12.69 13.70
C ASP A 45 -1.93 11.16 13.71
N ILE A 46 -1.46 10.48 12.67
CA ILE A 46 -1.50 9.02 12.55
C ILE A 46 -0.32 8.42 13.32
N ALA A 47 -0.59 7.66 14.38
CA ALA A 47 0.44 6.96 15.13
C ALA A 47 0.75 5.61 14.46
N TYR A 48 1.89 5.50 13.75
CA TYR A 48 2.38 4.20 13.25
C TYR A 48 3.14 3.46 14.37
N PRO A 49 2.67 2.30 14.86
CA PRO A 49 3.46 1.45 15.73
C PRO A 49 4.77 1.00 15.04
N GLU A 50 5.88 0.97 15.78
CA GLU A 50 7.20 0.55 15.27
C GLU A 50 7.16 -0.83 14.59
N ILE A 51 6.32 -1.74 15.09
CA ILE A 51 6.12 -3.07 14.52
C ILE A 51 5.57 -2.98 13.08
N LEU A 52 4.60 -2.09 12.83
CA LEU A 52 4.02 -1.91 11.50
C LEU A 52 5.01 -1.25 10.54
N ARG A 53 5.74 -0.24 11.02
CA ARG A 53 6.82 0.38 10.24
C ARG A 53 7.86 -0.66 9.82
N ARG A 54 8.33 -1.47 10.77
CA ARG A 54 9.30 -2.53 10.50
C ARG A 54 8.75 -3.56 9.52
N PHE A 55 7.49 -3.96 9.67
CA PHE A 55 6.85 -4.90 8.76
C PHE A 55 6.78 -4.37 7.32
N LEU A 56 6.37 -3.11 7.16
CA LEU A 56 6.33 -2.44 5.86
C LEU A 56 7.71 -2.41 5.18
N LEU A 57 8.74 -2.02 5.93
CA LEU A 57 10.12 -1.95 5.43
C LEU A 57 10.72 -3.31 5.08
N LEU A 58 10.30 -4.38 5.76
CA LEU A 58 10.74 -5.74 5.45
C LEU A 58 10.02 -6.32 4.23
N ARG A 59 8.75 -5.91 4.02
CA ARG A 59 7.90 -6.47 2.96
C ARG A 59 8.05 -5.75 1.63
N PHE A 60 8.31 -4.46 1.66
CA PHE A 60 8.35 -3.62 0.48
C PHE A 60 9.62 -2.79 0.45
N GLU A 61 10.14 -2.58 -0.74
CA GLU A 61 11.17 -1.58 -0.98
C GLU A 61 10.48 -0.23 -1.21
N GLN A 62 10.96 0.80 -0.52
CA GLN A 62 10.43 2.16 -0.64
C GLN A 62 11.35 2.98 -1.53
N VAL A 63 10.76 3.67 -2.52
CA VAL A 63 11.46 4.60 -3.39
C VAL A 63 10.81 5.98 -3.24
N GLU A 64 11.63 7.00 -3.13
CA GLU A 64 11.20 8.35 -2.71
C GLU A 64 11.66 9.41 -3.70
N GLY A 65 10.86 10.46 -3.85
CA GLY A 65 11.15 11.54 -4.77
C GLY A 65 10.55 11.33 -6.15
N LYS A 66 10.11 12.42 -6.77
CA LYS A 66 9.34 12.40 -8.02
C LYS A 66 10.02 11.61 -9.14
N ARG A 67 11.30 11.88 -9.42
CA ARG A 67 12.03 11.22 -10.52
C ARG A 67 12.25 9.73 -10.26
N ALA A 68 12.67 9.36 -9.05
CA ALA A 68 12.90 7.96 -8.71
C ALA A 68 11.59 7.15 -8.72
N VAL A 69 10.49 7.75 -8.24
CA VAL A 69 9.15 7.16 -8.32
C VAL A 69 8.71 6.97 -9.77
N LEU A 70 8.95 7.96 -10.64
CA LEU A 70 8.64 7.86 -12.07
C LEU A 70 9.40 6.69 -12.72
N GLU A 71 10.69 6.56 -12.45
CA GLU A 71 11.51 5.44 -12.95
C GLU A 71 11.05 4.09 -12.38
N ALA A 72 10.68 4.03 -11.10
CA ALA A 72 10.11 2.83 -10.50
C ALA A 72 8.79 2.41 -11.19
N LEU A 73 7.93 3.39 -11.52
CA LEU A 73 6.72 3.16 -12.30
C LEU A 73 7.00 2.79 -13.76
N ARG A 74 8.12 3.20 -14.37
CA ARG A 74 8.52 2.75 -15.71
C ARG A 74 9.11 1.35 -15.70
N GLY A 75 9.71 0.96 -14.58
CA GLY A 75 10.32 -0.33 -14.36
C GLY A 75 9.35 -1.52 -14.44
N ARG A 76 9.94 -2.72 -14.36
CA ARG A 76 9.24 -4.01 -14.39
C ARG A 76 8.78 -4.50 -13.02
N ARG A 77 9.20 -3.84 -11.93
CA ARG A 77 8.82 -4.22 -10.56
C ARG A 77 7.33 -4.02 -10.35
N SER A 78 6.71 -4.97 -9.65
CA SER A 78 5.33 -4.83 -9.19
C SER A 78 5.24 -3.69 -8.17
N VAL A 79 4.28 -2.80 -8.37
CA VAL A 79 4.03 -1.66 -7.49
C VAL A 79 2.87 -1.99 -6.57
N SER A 80 3.04 -1.75 -5.28
CA SER A 80 2.01 -2.01 -4.26
C SER A 80 1.13 -0.79 -4.02
N GLU A 81 1.73 0.38 -3.82
CA GLU A 81 1.01 1.63 -3.61
C GLU A 81 1.88 2.86 -3.94
N LEU A 82 1.20 3.97 -4.24
CA LEU A 82 1.78 5.30 -4.40
C LEU A 82 1.21 6.23 -3.31
N LEU A 83 2.09 6.88 -2.57
CA LEU A 83 1.76 7.88 -1.57
C LEU A 83 2.14 9.27 -2.07
N VAL A 84 1.22 10.23 -1.97
CA VAL A 84 1.40 11.59 -2.46
C VAL A 84 1.05 12.59 -1.36
N ALA A 85 1.91 13.58 -1.13
CA ALA A 85 1.62 14.64 -0.18
C ALA A 85 0.41 15.48 -0.65
N GLU A 86 -0.51 15.74 0.26
CA GLU A 86 -1.63 16.66 0.05
C GLU A 86 -1.12 18.07 -0.29
N GLY A 87 -1.89 18.79 -1.12
CA GLY A 87 -1.58 20.17 -1.49
C GLY A 87 -0.34 20.32 -2.39
N LEU A 88 0.26 19.23 -2.88
CA LEU A 88 1.27 19.30 -3.93
C LEU A 88 0.68 19.99 -5.16
N LYS A 89 1.21 21.17 -5.49
CA LYS A 89 0.84 21.89 -6.71
C LYS A 89 1.38 21.12 -7.93
N GLY A 90 0.53 21.02 -8.96
CA GLY A 90 0.80 20.26 -10.18
C GLY A 90 2.09 20.68 -10.88
N GLY A 91 2.66 19.72 -11.60
CA GLY A 91 3.85 19.87 -12.42
C GLY A 91 4.02 18.64 -13.29
N VAL A 92 4.65 18.79 -14.45
CA VAL A 92 4.71 17.76 -15.53
C VAL A 92 5.07 16.37 -14.99
N VAL A 93 6.07 16.29 -14.11
CA VAL A 93 6.51 15.01 -13.54
C VAL A 93 5.48 14.37 -12.62
N LEU A 94 4.79 15.17 -11.78
CA LEU A 94 3.76 14.64 -10.88
C LEU A 94 2.53 14.16 -11.66
N GLU A 95 2.13 14.90 -12.69
CA GLU A 95 1.03 14.51 -13.57
C GLU A 95 1.35 13.20 -14.31
N GLU A 96 2.58 13.05 -14.80
CA GLU A 96 3.03 11.81 -15.43
C GLU A 96 3.00 10.62 -14.45
N ILE A 97 3.50 10.81 -13.22
CA ILE A 97 3.43 9.80 -12.15
C ILE A 97 1.98 9.35 -11.92
N LEU A 98 1.05 10.30 -11.75
CA LEU A 98 -0.36 10.01 -11.50
C LEU A 98 -1.02 9.30 -12.70
N ALA A 99 -0.71 9.73 -13.93
CA ALA A 99 -1.21 9.09 -15.14
C ALA A 99 -0.71 7.64 -15.28
N MET A 100 0.57 7.38 -15.01
CA MET A 100 1.13 6.03 -15.03
C MET A 100 0.58 5.15 -13.92
N ALA A 101 0.44 5.68 -12.71
CA ALA A 101 -0.19 4.97 -11.59
C ALA A 101 -1.62 4.54 -11.95
N LYS A 102 -2.40 5.45 -12.54
CA LYS A 102 -3.75 5.16 -13.04
C LYS A 102 -3.75 4.07 -14.12
N LYS A 103 -2.86 4.17 -15.12
CA LYS A 103 -2.72 3.17 -16.20
C LYS A 103 -2.36 1.79 -15.66
N LYS A 104 -1.47 1.73 -14.65
CA LYS A 104 -1.04 0.50 -13.98
C LYS A 104 -2.00 0.03 -12.88
N LYS A 105 -3.10 0.74 -12.63
CA LYS A 105 -4.07 0.47 -11.54
C LYS A 105 -3.41 0.41 -10.16
N VAL A 106 -2.39 1.23 -9.95
CA VAL A 106 -1.72 1.38 -8.65
C VAL A 106 -2.62 2.21 -7.74
N PRO A 107 -2.93 1.73 -6.52
CA PRO A 107 -3.63 2.54 -5.52
C PRO A 107 -2.82 3.80 -5.18
N VAL A 108 -3.49 4.95 -5.17
CA VAL A 108 -2.90 6.24 -4.82
C VAL A 108 -3.55 6.76 -3.55
N THR A 109 -2.73 6.99 -2.52
CA THR A 109 -3.17 7.56 -1.24
C THR A 109 -2.56 8.93 -1.07
N PHE A 110 -3.40 9.92 -0.76
CA PHE A 110 -2.95 11.25 -0.39
C PHE A 110 -2.78 11.33 1.13
N LEU A 111 -1.66 11.87 1.58
CA LEU A 111 -1.32 11.99 3.00
C LEU A 111 -0.87 13.41 3.34
N PRO A 112 -1.12 13.90 4.57
CA PRO A 112 -0.50 15.12 5.06
C PRO A 112 1.03 15.06 4.98
N ARG A 113 1.68 16.21 4.77
CA ARG A 113 3.14 16.25 4.62
C ARG A 113 3.89 15.69 5.82
N ARG A 114 3.41 15.97 7.04
CA ARG A 114 3.97 15.42 8.28
C ARG A 114 3.98 13.89 8.29
N GLU A 115 2.95 13.26 7.74
CA GLU A 115 2.88 11.80 7.64
C GLU A 115 3.86 11.25 6.60
N MET A 116 4.04 11.98 5.50
CA MET A 116 5.08 11.66 4.52
C MET A 116 6.47 11.73 5.14
N ASP A 117 6.74 12.75 5.97
CA ASP A 117 8.02 12.91 6.66
C ASP A 117 8.27 11.76 7.66
N ARG A 118 7.23 11.28 8.37
CA ARG A 118 7.32 10.12 9.28
C ARG A 118 7.58 8.80 8.54
N LEU A 119 7.00 8.65 7.35
CA LEU A 119 7.15 7.44 6.52
C LEU A 119 8.44 7.43 5.73
N ALA A 120 9.01 8.59 5.41
CA ALA A 120 10.20 8.71 4.62
C ALA A 120 11.41 8.08 5.34
N GLN A 121 12.24 7.38 4.57
CA GLN A 121 13.57 6.92 4.94
C GLN A 121 14.62 7.99 4.65
N SER A 122 14.28 9.00 3.84
CA SER A 122 15.15 10.11 3.47
C SER A 122 14.44 11.45 3.55
N GLU A 123 15.21 12.53 3.66
CA GLU A 123 14.67 13.90 3.59
C GLU A 123 14.22 14.29 2.17
N ASN A 124 14.54 13.47 1.16
CA ASN A 124 14.40 13.80 -0.27
C ASN A 124 13.14 13.24 -0.93
N HIS A 125 12.12 12.84 -0.15
CA HIS A 125 10.88 12.32 -0.71
C HIS A 125 10.10 13.32 -1.59
N GLN A 126 10.31 14.64 -1.44
CA GLN A 126 9.70 15.69 -2.27
C GLN A 126 8.17 15.57 -2.42
N GLY A 127 7.53 14.97 -1.41
CA GLY A 127 6.09 14.70 -1.36
C GLY A 127 5.61 13.50 -2.18
N VAL A 128 6.47 12.60 -2.66
CA VAL A 128 6.05 11.39 -3.37
C VAL A 128 6.87 10.18 -2.92
N ILE A 129 6.18 9.11 -2.55
CA ILE A 129 6.78 7.84 -2.12
C ILE A 129 6.06 6.71 -2.85
N ILE A 130 6.78 5.72 -3.33
CA ILE A 130 6.22 4.51 -3.93
C ILE A 130 6.76 3.28 -3.20
N ARG A 131 5.90 2.29 -2.98
CA ARG A 131 6.29 0.99 -2.43
C ARG A 131 6.19 -0.07 -3.52
N VAL A 132 7.29 -0.78 -3.71
CA VAL A 132 7.43 -1.81 -4.74
C VAL A 132 7.83 -3.14 -4.12
N GLU A 133 7.59 -4.23 -4.84
CA GLU A 133 8.12 -5.53 -4.43
C GLU A 133 9.64 -5.46 -4.30
N PRO A 134 10.22 -6.04 -3.23
CA PRO A 134 11.65 -6.05 -3.04
C PRO A 134 12.33 -6.84 -4.16
N TYR A 135 13.53 -6.42 -4.55
CA TYR A 135 14.35 -7.21 -5.47
C TYR A 135 14.57 -8.61 -4.90
N ARG A 136 14.10 -9.63 -5.63
CA ARG A 136 14.57 -11.00 -5.42
C ARG A 136 16.00 -11.06 -5.95
N TYR A 137 16.97 -10.75 -5.11
CA TYR A 137 18.35 -11.17 -5.39
C TYR A 137 18.31 -12.69 -5.51
N ALA A 138 18.47 -13.21 -6.72
CA ALA A 138 18.77 -14.63 -6.89
C ALA A 138 20.05 -14.86 -6.09
N GLY A 139 19.96 -15.67 -5.03
CA GLY A 139 21.12 -15.94 -4.18
C GLY A 139 22.28 -16.41 -5.06
N ILE A 140 23.50 -15.98 -4.73
CA ILE A 140 24.75 -16.23 -5.49
C ILE A 140 24.86 -17.69 -6.01
N LYS A 141 24.30 -18.66 -5.28
CA LYS A 141 24.21 -20.08 -5.70
C LYS A 141 23.42 -20.36 -6.99
N GLN A 142 22.67 -19.41 -7.52
CA GLN A 142 21.90 -19.57 -8.76
C GLN A 142 22.66 -19.06 -9.99
N VAL A 143 23.50 -18.03 -9.84
CA VAL A 143 24.38 -17.51 -10.91
C VAL A 143 25.55 -18.45 -11.17
N LEU A 144 26.06 -19.13 -10.13
CA LEU A 144 27.19 -20.07 -10.22
C LEU A 144 26.87 -21.42 -10.88
N ARG A 145 25.63 -21.68 -11.33
CA ARG A 145 25.25 -22.93 -12.01
C ARG A 145 25.18 -22.81 -13.53
N GLU A 146 25.45 -21.64 -14.08
CA GLU A 146 25.46 -21.36 -15.53
C GLU A 146 26.85 -20.96 -16.06
N LEU A 147 27.91 -21.23 -15.28
CA LEU A 147 29.32 -21.19 -15.72
C LEU A 147 29.89 -22.60 -15.66
#